data_AF-A0A183C7J7-F1
#
_entry.id   AF-A0A183C7J7-F1
#
_cell.length_a   1.000
_cell.length_b   1.000
_cell.length_c   1.000
_cell.angle_alpha   90.00
_cell.angle_beta   90.00
_cell.angle_gamma   90.00
#
_symmetry.space_group_name_H-M   'P 1'
#
loop_
_entity.id
_entity.type
_entity.pdbx_description
1 polymer ?
#
loop_
_entity_poly.entity_id
_entity_poly.type
_entity_poly.pdbx_seq_one_letter_code
_entity_poly.pdbx_strand_id
1 'polypeptide(L)'
;MKLLIFDDYEAISRFGAELVAQRINAFAQQKGAVDGTDSRHALFSLGLPTGATPLGMYRRLVEMHKAGKVSFARVATFNMDEYVGLSPEHPESYHSFMFTNFFRHIDIDPSNVHIPNGNATDLAAECANYERSIAAVGGIDLFVSGIGTDGHMAFNEPGSSLRSRTRVQSLDAETIAANARFLTAIRVVIAGQVYEWNSNVIPFQIWGGDANFQNLIRRGIRMWEEVTCLRFRENVQATDAIRYVLEKGDSCFTEYIGRNGGFQDIIIGSECAEEYVVAHETGHALGYWHTHQRPDREKYISINWRNVLEEATASFMPFRSMLQMLPPAPPSQTWSSVPPLPLVLSILLLLPTLIRPMLPHINSSNSFTNFPLLDGLEPMGSEKNVLEEATASFMPFRSMLQAFGIKQVSTRRAPYDYGSLMHYHAVAHARQVSDFTIVPKELKYVTTMGTERMAFLDAKVINDIYCPNACSGLGELGRPLRCQSGGYPDPNNCNVCRCPEGLGGIECDRLQPSNCGAELQATDQWQTLRSPHGKDIQCFWRISANEGSRVRFRLSDGEFPCSYGCQSYVEIKHKLDIRLTGFRSCCYRPKEDTLSDGNQIFVIYRPNGRTARFSLRFIRQL
;
A
#
# COMPACT_ATOMS: atom_id res chain seq x y z
N MET A 1 -15.72 37.38 -13.15
CA MET A 1 -15.40 36.18 -12.32
C MET A 1 -16.06 36.34 -10.97
N LYS A 2 -16.63 35.26 -10.41
CA LYS A 2 -17.08 35.22 -9.02
C LYS A 2 -16.19 34.24 -8.26
N LEU A 3 -15.65 34.67 -7.12
CA LEU A 3 -14.95 33.78 -6.19
C LEU A 3 -15.89 33.48 -5.03
N LEU A 4 -16.22 32.20 -4.86
CA LEU A 4 -17.06 31.73 -3.76
C LEU A 4 -16.17 30.90 -2.84
N ILE A 5 -16.17 31.25 -1.55
CA ILE A 5 -15.33 30.62 -0.53
C ILE A 5 -16.25 29.78 0.36
N PHE A 6 -15.86 28.54 0.57
CA PHE A 6 -16.58 27.57 1.38
C PHE A 6 -15.66 27.04 2.49
N ASP A 7 -16.23 26.66 3.63
CA ASP A 7 -15.46 26.22 4.81
C ASP A 7 -14.79 24.85 4.63
N ASP A 8 -15.27 24.05 3.68
CA ASP A 8 -14.72 22.73 3.37
C ASP A 8 -15.09 22.20 1.99
N TYR A 9 -14.45 21.08 1.67
CA TYR A 9 -14.64 20.30 0.44
C TYR A 9 -16.08 19.82 0.25
N GLU A 10 -16.79 19.52 1.33
CA GLU A 10 -18.16 19.00 1.28
C GLU A 10 -19.15 20.11 0.92
N ALA A 11 -18.96 21.32 1.45
CA ALA A 11 -19.72 22.50 1.10
C ALA A 11 -19.53 22.91 -0.36
N ILE A 12 -18.29 22.96 -0.86
CA ILE A 12 -18.04 23.25 -2.29
C ILE A 12 -18.57 22.12 -3.19
N SER A 13 -18.46 20.86 -2.78
CA SER A 13 -19.00 19.72 -3.53
C SER A 13 -20.52 19.77 -3.66
N ARG A 14 -21.21 20.09 -2.56
CA ARG A 14 -22.67 20.29 -2.53
C ARG A 14 -23.07 21.46 -3.42
N PHE A 15 -22.40 22.61 -3.28
CA PHE A 15 -22.65 23.78 -4.11
C PHE A 15 -22.43 23.49 -5.60
N GLY A 16 -21.34 22.81 -5.95
CA GLY A 16 -21.05 22.41 -7.33
C GLY A 16 -22.15 21.54 -7.93
N ALA A 17 -22.65 20.55 -7.17
CA ALA A 17 -23.73 19.67 -7.61
C ALA A 17 -25.06 20.44 -7.76
N GLU A 18 -25.39 21.30 -6.80
CA GLU A 18 -26.58 22.15 -6.84
C GLU A 18 -26.55 23.10 -8.05
N LEU A 19 -25.40 23.72 -8.33
CA LEU A 19 -25.23 24.61 -9.47
C LEU A 19 -25.40 23.86 -10.80
N VAL A 20 -24.76 22.70 -10.96
CA VAL A 20 -24.90 21.87 -12.16
C VAL A 20 -26.36 21.45 -12.37
N ALA A 21 -27.01 20.93 -11.32
CA ALA A 21 -28.41 20.52 -11.39
C ALA A 21 -29.35 21.69 -11.69
N GLN A 22 -29.11 22.87 -11.10
CA GLN A 22 -29.87 24.08 -11.36
C GLN A 22 -29.76 24.49 -12.84
N ARG A 23 -28.57 24.41 -13.44
CA ARG A 23 -28.35 24.77 -14.85
C ARG A 23 -29.03 23.79 -15.81
N ILE A 24 -28.93 22.49 -15.53
CA ILE A 24 -29.63 21.44 -16.30
C ILE A 24 -31.16 21.66 -16.24
N ASN A 25 -31.71 21.85 -15.03
CA ASN A 25 -33.15 22.02 -14.85
C ASN A 25 -33.65 23.33 -15.49
N ALA A 26 -32.90 24.43 -15.40
CA ALA A 26 -33.25 25.68 -16.05
C ALA A 26 -33.28 25.53 -17.58
N PHE A 27 -32.31 24.82 -18.16
CA PHE A 27 -32.31 24.52 -19.60
C PHE A 27 -33.52 23.66 -20.00
N ALA A 28 -33.84 22.62 -19.21
CA ALA A 28 -35.00 21.77 -19.45
C ALA A 28 -36.33 22.55 -19.41
N GLN A 29 -36.49 23.48 -18.46
CA GLN A 29 -37.66 24.35 -18.37
C GLN A 29 -37.78 25.29 -19.58
N GLN A 30 -36.67 25.88 -20.03
CA GLN A 30 -36.66 26.76 -21.20
C GLN A 30 -37.03 26.00 -22.48
N LYS A 31 -36.54 24.77 -22.67
CA LYS A 31 -36.84 23.95 -23.86
C LYS A 31 -38.22 23.28 -23.80
N GLY A 32 -38.77 23.03 -22.61
CA GLY A 32 -40.15 22.58 -22.44
C GLY A 32 -41.21 23.63 -22.83
N ALA A 33 -40.80 24.90 -22.94
CA ALA A 33 -41.67 26.03 -23.29
C ALA A 33 -41.55 26.47 -24.77
N VAL A 34 -40.64 25.89 -25.57
CA VAL A 34 -40.36 26.31 -26.95
C VAL A 34 -40.73 25.19 -27.91
N ASP A 35 -41.67 25.47 -28.80
CA ASP A 35 -42.19 24.55 -29.81
C ASP A 35 -41.13 24.25 -30.88
N GLY A 36 -40.50 23.08 -30.76
CA GLY A 36 -40.17 22.17 -31.88
C GLY A 36 -39.17 22.53 -33.00
N THR A 37 -38.57 23.72 -33.12
CA THR A 37 -37.88 24.07 -34.39
C THR A 37 -36.39 24.43 -34.38
N ASP A 38 -35.68 24.38 -33.24
CA ASP A 38 -34.21 24.62 -33.24
C ASP A 38 -33.40 23.39 -32.81
N SER A 39 -32.83 22.70 -33.80
CA SER A 39 -32.10 21.43 -33.68
C SER A 39 -30.65 21.57 -33.20
N ARG A 40 -30.09 22.79 -33.12
CA ARG A 40 -28.65 22.99 -32.82
C ARG A 40 -28.28 23.06 -31.33
N HIS A 41 -29.25 22.99 -30.43
CA HIS A 41 -29.08 22.87 -28.97
C HIS A 41 -30.25 22.05 -28.39
N ALA A 42 -30.34 20.78 -28.76
CA ALA A 42 -31.40 19.88 -28.28
C ALA A 42 -31.08 19.26 -26.90
N LEU A 43 -29.80 19.23 -26.55
CA LEU A 43 -29.23 18.69 -25.31
C LEU A 43 -28.50 19.81 -24.56
N PHE A 44 -28.44 19.69 -23.24
CA PHE A 44 -27.57 20.51 -22.41
C PHE A 44 -26.14 19.95 -22.46
N SER A 45 -25.17 20.75 -22.91
CA SER A 45 -23.79 20.31 -23.11
C SER A 45 -22.92 20.62 -21.88
N LEU A 46 -22.45 19.57 -21.20
CA LEU A 46 -21.73 19.65 -19.93
C LEU A 46 -20.28 19.17 -20.05
N GLY A 47 -19.32 20.07 -19.80
CA GLY A 47 -17.89 19.75 -19.69
C GLY A 47 -17.53 19.21 -18.31
N LEU A 48 -16.83 18.06 -18.24
CA LEU A 48 -16.55 17.34 -17.00
C LEU A 48 -15.07 17.05 -16.78
N PRO A 49 -14.53 17.26 -15.56
CA PRO A 49 -13.16 16.93 -15.22
C PRO A 49 -13.05 15.55 -14.55
N THR A 50 -11.83 15.00 -14.50
CA THR A 50 -11.49 13.84 -13.67
C THR A 50 -10.73 14.29 -12.41
N GLY A 51 -10.05 13.36 -11.74
CA GLY A 51 -9.26 13.64 -10.53
C GLY A 51 -10.09 13.61 -9.24
N ALA A 52 -9.42 13.91 -8.11
CA ALA A 52 -10.05 13.80 -6.79
C ALA A 52 -11.10 14.89 -6.52
N THR A 53 -10.86 16.11 -7.01
CA THR A 53 -11.70 17.29 -6.75
C THR A 53 -13.18 17.09 -7.10
N PRO A 54 -13.57 16.57 -8.29
CA PRO A 54 -14.99 16.43 -8.64
C PRO A 54 -15.71 15.23 -8.03
N LEU A 55 -15.02 14.28 -7.37
CA LEU A 55 -15.65 13.07 -6.80
C LEU A 55 -16.80 13.40 -5.84
N GLY A 56 -16.59 14.45 -5.05
CA GLY A 56 -17.57 14.97 -4.13
C GLY A 56 -18.84 15.40 -4.85
N MET A 57 -18.70 16.28 -5.85
CA MET A 57 -19.80 16.74 -6.71
C MET A 57 -20.52 15.58 -7.39
N TYR A 58 -19.80 14.61 -7.99
CA TYR A 58 -20.41 13.46 -8.66
C TYR A 58 -21.31 12.63 -7.76
N ARG A 59 -20.85 12.33 -6.53
CA ARG A 59 -21.66 11.59 -5.56
C ARG A 59 -22.99 12.29 -5.28
N ARG A 60 -22.98 13.62 -5.16
CA ARG A 60 -24.18 14.40 -4.82
C ARG A 60 -25.09 14.54 -6.03
N LEU A 61 -24.55 14.68 -7.25
CA LEU A 61 -25.35 14.62 -8.47
C LEU A 61 -26.07 13.27 -8.62
N VAL A 62 -25.39 12.16 -8.31
CA VAL A 62 -26.01 10.82 -8.28
C VAL A 62 -27.12 10.73 -7.24
N GLU A 63 -26.91 11.26 -6.03
CA GLU A 63 -27.93 11.31 -4.98
C GLU A 63 -29.14 12.16 -5.41
N MET A 64 -28.89 13.33 -6.00
CA MET A 64 -29.93 14.22 -6.52
C MET A 64 -30.72 13.56 -7.66
N HIS A 65 -30.05 12.85 -8.56
CA HIS A 65 -30.69 12.10 -9.62
C HIS A 65 -31.59 10.99 -9.08
N LYS A 66 -31.08 10.16 -8.17
CA LYS A 66 -31.86 9.09 -7.52
C LYS A 66 -33.05 9.64 -6.73
N ALA A 67 -32.95 10.87 -6.21
CA ALA A 67 -34.04 11.58 -5.56
C ALA A 67 -34.99 12.31 -6.53
N GLY A 68 -34.83 12.15 -7.85
CA GLY A 68 -35.68 12.78 -8.86
C GLY A 68 -35.49 14.29 -9.02
N LYS A 69 -34.40 14.87 -8.49
CA LYS A 69 -34.15 16.32 -8.49
C LYS A 69 -33.46 16.82 -9.77
N VAL A 70 -32.86 15.93 -10.55
CA VAL A 70 -32.19 16.23 -11.82
C VAL A 70 -32.20 14.98 -12.71
N SER A 71 -32.36 15.16 -14.03
CA SER A 71 -32.26 14.10 -15.04
C SER A 71 -31.17 14.45 -16.04
N PHE A 72 -30.42 13.43 -16.44
CA PHE A 72 -29.32 13.49 -17.40
C PHE A 72 -29.71 12.91 -18.78
N ALA A 73 -30.95 12.47 -18.96
CA ALA A 73 -31.44 11.90 -20.22
C ALA A 73 -31.35 12.88 -21.41
N ARG A 74 -31.32 14.20 -21.15
CA ARG A 74 -31.14 15.26 -22.17
C ARG A 74 -29.84 16.04 -22.01
N VAL A 75 -28.79 15.37 -21.53
CA VAL A 75 -27.46 15.95 -21.34
C VAL A 75 -26.47 15.25 -22.28
N ALA A 76 -25.62 16.03 -22.94
CA ALA A 76 -24.41 15.57 -23.63
C ALA A 76 -23.19 15.96 -22.80
N THR A 77 -22.26 15.04 -22.59
CA THR A 77 -21.08 15.30 -21.75
C THR A 77 -19.79 15.24 -22.54
N PHE A 78 -18.86 16.16 -22.27
CA PHE A 78 -17.53 16.20 -22.86
C PHE A 78 -16.47 16.21 -21.76
N ASN A 79 -15.66 15.15 -21.69
CA ASN A 79 -14.53 15.09 -20.78
C ASN A 79 -13.34 15.92 -21.28
N MET A 80 -12.50 16.37 -20.35
CA MET A 80 -11.34 17.22 -20.65
C MET A 80 -10.24 16.49 -21.44
N ASP A 81 -9.94 15.26 -21.05
CA ASP A 81 -8.72 14.55 -21.44
C ASP A 81 -8.88 13.02 -21.32
N GLU A 82 -7.92 12.28 -21.88
CA GLU A 82 -7.67 10.84 -21.70
C GLU A 82 -6.18 10.57 -21.94
N TYR A 83 -5.64 9.50 -21.33
CA TYR A 83 -4.27 9.07 -21.56
C TYR A 83 -4.09 8.44 -22.94
N VAL A 84 -3.06 8.88 -23.68
CA VAL A 84 -2.65 8.25 -24.93
C VAL A 84 -2.05 6.87 -24.66
N GLY A 85 -2.51 5.86 -25.38
CA GLY A 85 -2.00 4.48 -25.31
C GLY A 85 -2.50 3.65 -24.11
N LEU A 86 -3.39 4.19 -23.28
CA LEU A 86 -3.98 3.47 -22.15
C LEU A 86 -5.35 2.91 -22.56
N SER A 87 -5.56 1.59 -22.41
CA SER A 87 -6.83 0.95 -22.81
C SER A 87 -8.03 1.56 -22.03
N PRO A 88 -9.19 1.77 -22.68
CA PRO A 88 -10.39 2.28 -22.02
C PRO A 88 -10.87 1.40 -20.85
N GLU A 89 -10.61 0.09 -20.93
CA GLU A 89 -10.91 -0.90 -19.89
C GLU A 89 -9.92 -0.88 -18.73
N HIS A 90 -8.80 -0.17 -18.87
CA HIS A 90 -7.83 -0.03 -17.79
C HIS A 90 -8.48 0.70 -16.60
N PRO A 91 -8.37 0.20 -15.35
CA PRO A 91 -9.06 0.80 -14.20
C PRO A 91 -8.74 2.28 -13.94
N GLU A 92 -7.57 2.74 -14.38
CA GLU A 92 -7.10 4.13 -14.25
C GLU A 92 -7.25 4.97 -15.54
N SER A 93 -7.89 4.44 -16.59
CA SER A 93 -8.30 5.29 -17.72
C SER A 93 -9.35 6.29 -17.24
N TYR A 94 -9.38 7.46 -17.86
CA TYR A 94 -10.40 8.46 -17.55
C TYR A 94 -11.79 8.00 -18.01
N HIS A 95 -11.85 7.15 -19.04
CA HIS A 95 -13.03 6.36 -19.37
C HIS A 95 -13.53 5.54 -18.17
N SER A 96 -12.71 4.64 -17.61
CA SER A 96 -13.09 3.81 -16.45
C SER A 96 -13.42 4.65 -15.22
N PHE A 97 -12.69 5.74 -14.97
CA PHE A 97 -12.96 6.68 -13.89
C PHE A 97 -14.38 7.26 -13.98
N MET A 98 -14.76 7.78 -15.15
CA MET A 98 -16.05 8.44 -15.32
C MET A 98 -17.22 7.46 -15.22
N PHE A 99 -17.11 6.28 -15.84
CA PHE A 99 -18.12 5.24 -15.72
C PHE A 99 -18.25 4.72 -14.29
N THR A 100 -17.14 4.54 -13.58
CA THR A 100 -17.15 4.02 -12.20
C THR A 100 -17.79 5.00 -11.22
N ASN A 101 -17.47 6.29 -11.35
CA ASN A 101 -17.82 7.31 -10.37
C ASN A 101 -19.11 8.08 -10.71
N PHE A 102 -19.53 8.11 -11.98
CA PHE A 102 -20.66 8.94 -12.40
C PHE A 102 -21.61 8.25 -13.39
N PHE A 103 -21.18 7.98 -14.63
CA PHE A 103 -22.11 7.66 -15.73
C PHE A 103 -22.98 6.42 -15.51
N ARG A 104 -22.47 5.37 -14.84
CA ARG A 104 -23.28 4.15 -14.56
C ARG A 104 -24.38 4.34 -13.52
N HIS A 105 -24.43 5.50 -12.85
CA HIS A 105 -25.32 5.76 -11.71
C HIS A 105 -26.42 6.78 -12.02
N ILE A 106 -26.50 7.25 -13.27
CA ILE A 106 -27.44 8.26 -13.76
C ILE A 106 -28.13 7.79 -15.05
N ASP A 107 -29.22 8.46 -15.45
CA ASP A 107 -30.02 8.18 -16.65
C ASP A 107 -29.45 8.81 -17.94
N ILE A 108 -28.12 8.94 -18.05
CA ILE A 108 -27.49 9.46 -19.26
C ILE A 108 -27.50 8.40 -20.37
N ASP A 109 -27.82 8.82 -21.60
CA ASP A 109 -27.64 7.97 -22.77
C ASP A 109 -26.15 7.79 -23.07
N PRO A 110 -25.61 6.56 -23.12
CA PRO A 110 -24.21 6.33 -23.48
C PRO A 110 -23.79 6.96 -24.82
N SER A 111 -24.70 7.15 -25.78
CA SER A 111 -24.37 7.83 -27.05
C SER A 111 -24.08 9.32 -26.89
N ASN A 112 -24.49 9.91 -25.77
CA ASN A 112 -24.27 11.31 -25.42
C ASN A 112 -23.03 11.52 -24.53
N VAL A 113 -22.27 10.45 -24.27
CA VAL A 113 -21.02 10.49 -23.52
C VAL A 113 -19.84 10.62 -24.49
N HIS A 114 -19.10 11.73 -24.40
CA HIS A 114 -17.92 11.99 -25.22
C HIS A 114 -16.67 12.07 -24.32
N ILE A 115 -15.72 11.17 -24.57
CA ILE A 115 -14.39 11.12 -23.94
C ILE A 115 -13.37 10.98 -25.09
N PRO A 116 -12.26 11.74 -25.10
CA PRO A 116 -11.26 11.64 -26.17
C PRO A 116 -10.71 10.21 -26.30
N ASN A 117 -10.58 9.69 -27.53
CA ASN A 117 -9.99 8.37 -27.74
C ASN A 117 -8.46 8.40 -27.78
N GLY A 118 -7.82 8.15 -26.63
CA GLY A 118 -6.36 8.06 -26.50
C GLY A 118 -5.68 6.92 -27.28
N ASN A 119 -6.45 5.98 -27.86
CA ASN A 119 -5.93 4.88 -28.68
C ASN A 119 -6.32 5.00 -30.16
N ALA A 120 -6.80 6.15 -30.61
CA ALA A 120 -7.08 6.39 -32.02
C ALA A 120 -5.79 6.24 -32.86
N THR A 121 -5.92 5.66 -34.06
CA THR A 121 -4.78 5.48 -34.98
C THR A 121 -4.17 6.81 -35.42
N ASP A 122 -4.99 7.86 -35.51
CA ASP A 122 -4.56 9.24 -35.78
C ASP A 122 -5.10 10.16 -34.67
N LEU A 123 -4.23 10.50 -33.73
CA LEU A 123 -4.56 11.34 -32.57
C LEU A 123 -4.87 12.79 -32.96
N ALA A 124 -4.29 13.31 -34.04
CA ALA A 124 -4.55 14.67 -34.51
C ALA A 124 -5.95 14.75 -35.13
N ALA A 125 -6.32 13.75 -35.94
CA ALA A 125 -7.68 13.61 -36.45
C ALA A 125 -8.70 13.44 -35.32
N GLU A 126 -8.38 12.67 -34.28
CA GLU A 126 -9.25 12.52 -33.10
C GLU A 126 -9.48 13.85 -32.37
N CYS A 127 -8.43 14.65 -32.15
CA CYS A 127 -8.56 15.97 -31.56
C CYS A 127 -9.47 16.90 -32.39
N ALA A 128 -9.33 16.86 -33.73
CA ALA A 128 -10.17 17.63 -34.64
C ALA A 128 -11.63 17.10 -34.70
N ASN A 129 -11.83 15.79 -34.59
CA ASN A 129 -13.15 15.16 -34.45
C ASN A 129 -13.82 15.63 -33.16
N TYR A 130 -13.10 15.65 -32.04
CA TYR A 130 -13.62 16.04 -30.73
C TYR A 130 -14.12 17.49 -30.73
N GLU A 131 -13.35 18.41 -31.31
CA GLU A 131 -13.75 19.81 -31.49
C GLU A 131 -14.98 19.96 -32.41
N ARG A 132 -15.09 19.13 -33.45
CA ARG A 132 -16.28 19.08 -34.31
C ARG A 132 -17.51 18.57 -33.56
N SER A 133 -17.36 17.57 -32.69
CA SER A 133 -18.45 17.06 -31.86
C SER A 133 -18.96 18.12 -30.89
N ILE A 134 -18.06 18.91 -30.29
CA ILE A 134 -18.45 20.06 -29.45
C ILE A 134 -19.20 21.11 -30.27
N ALA A 135 -18.71 21.45 -31.47
CA ALA A 135 -19.38 22.42 -32.33
C ALA A 135 -20.75 21.93 -32.84
N ALA A 136 -20.91 20.63 -33.07
CA ALA A 136 -22.14 20.03 -33.56
C ALA A 136 -23.31 20.14 -32.57
N VAL A 137 -23.01 20.16 -31.26
CA VAL A 137 -24.00 20.39 -30.19
C VAL A 137 -24.19 21.87 -29.83
N GLY A 138 -23.57 22.78 -30.60
CA GLY A 138 -23.69 24.23 -30.40
C GLY A 138 -22.68 24.84 -29.42
N GLY A 139 -21.75 24.03 -28.88
CA GLY A 139 -20.79 24.43 -27.85
C GLY A 139 -21.09 23.79 -26.49
N ILE A 140 -20.33 24.20 -25.46
CA ILE A 140 -20.49 23.73 -24.08
C ILE A 140 -21.22 24.81 -23.27
N ASP A 141 -22.36 24.47 -22.67
CA ASP A 141 -23.18 25.37 -21.85
C ASP A 141 -22.54 25.64 -20.49
N LEU A 142 -21.96 24.60 -19.88
CA LEU A 142 -21.27 24.66 -18.60
C LEU A 142 -20.05 23.75 -18.63
N PHE A 143 -18.87 24.30 -18.33
CA PHE A 143 -17.66 23.50 -18.15
C PHE A 143 -17.23 23.54 -16.68
N VAL A 144 -17.16 22.37 -16.04
CA VAL A 144 -16.59 22.23 -14.70
C VAL A 144 -15.13 21.82 -14.82
N SER A 145 -14.23 22.48 -14.09
CA SER A 145 -12.81 22.16 -14.08
C SER A 145 -12.25 22.17 -12.67
N GLY A 146 -11.26 21.30 -12.43
CA GLY A 146 -10.31 21.46 -11.33
C GLY A 146 -9.14 22.36 -11.75
N ILE A 147 -8.31 22.73 -10.79
CA ILE A 147 -7.06 23.45 -11.01
C ILE A 147 -5.94 22.70 -10.27
N GLY A 148 -4.80 22.49 -10.94
CA GLY A 148 -3.59 21.91 -10.37
C GLY A 148 -2.88 22.85 -9.39
N THR A 149 -1.91 22.34 -8.64
CA THR A 149 -1.11 23.14 -7.69
C THR A 149 -0.24 24.20 -8.37
N ASP A 150 0.12 23.97 -9.62
CA ASP A 150 0.85 24.86 -10.53
C ASP A 150 -0.08 25.77 -11.37
N GLY A 151 -1.41 25.69 -11.15
CA GLY A 151 -2.41 26.44 -11.89
C GLY A 151 -2.90 25.79 -13.19
N HIS A 152 -2.47 24.57 -13.55
CA HIS A 152 -2.93 23.91 -14.76
C HIS A 152 -4.44 23.58 -14.72
N MET A 153 -5.08 23.54 -15.89
CA MET A 153 -6.44 23.03 -16.07
C MET A 153 -6.42 21.92 -17.13
N ALA A 154 -6.99 20.74 -16.82
CA ALA A 154 -6.72 19.52 -17.57
C ALA A 154 -5.20 19.28 -17.68
N PHE A 155 -4.73 18.76 -18.82
CA PHE A 155 -3.30 18.75 -19.14
C PHE A 155 -2.79 20.05 -19.80
N ASN A 156 -3.43 21.21 -19.59
CA ASN A 156 -2.87 22.49 -20.04
C ASN A 156 -1.88 23.02 -19.01
N GLU A 157 -0.67 22.47 -19.05
CA GLU A 157 0.45 22.75 -18.14
C GLU A 157 1.05 24.15 -18.36
N PRO A 158 1.80 24.69 -17.39
CA PRO A 158 2.50 25.96 -17.54
C PRO A 158 3.32 26.04 -18.83
N GLY A 159 3.15 27.13 -19.59
CA GLY A 159 3.74 27.29 -20.93
C GLY A 159 2.79 26.90 -22.09
N SER A 160 1.64 26.30 -21.79
CA SER A 160 0.57 26.11 -22.78
C SER A 160 0.07 27.45 -23.33
N SER A 161 -0.25 27.48 -24.64
CA SER A 161 -0.86 28.65 -25.26
C SER A 161 -2.23 28.97 -24.64
N LEU A 162 -2.46 30.26 -24.32
CA LEU A 162 -3.74 30.77 -23.80
C LEU A 162 -4.91 30.66 -24.80
N ARG A 163 -4.62 30.34 -26.07
CA ARG A 163 -5.61 30.08 -27.13
C ARG A 163 -5.50 28.66 -27.69
N SER A 164 -4.92 27.74 -26.91
CA SER A 164 -4.78 26.35 -27.31
C SER A 164 -6.13 25.67 -27.55
N ARG A 165 -6.10 24.63 -28.38
CA ARG A 165 -7.23 23.76 -28.75
C ARG A 165 -6.95 22.34 -28.27
N THR A 166 -7.90 21.42 -28.45
CA THR A 166 -7.68 19.98 -28.18
C THR A 166 -6.45 19.49 -28.95
N ARG A 167 -5.48 18.89 -28.24
CA ARG A 167 -4.20 18.45 -28.81
C ARG A 167 -3.60 17.32 -27.97
N VAL A 168 -2.66 16.59 -28.56
CA VAL A 168 -1.76 15.73 -27.81
C VAL A 168 -0.81 16.61 -26.97
N GLN A 169 -0.68 16.29 -25.69
CA GLN A 169 0.20 16.97 -24.76
C GLN A 169 1.15 15.95 -24.11
N SER A 170 2.43 16.26 -24.12
CA SER A 170 3.41 15.56 -23.30
C SER A 170 3.28 16.04 -21.86
N LEU A 171 3.15 15.12 -20.90
CA LEU A 171 2.97 15.46 -19.49
C LEU A 171 4.31 15.85 -18.85
N ASP A 172 4.30 16.92 -18.05
CA ASP A 172 5.43 17.35 -17.24
C ASP A 172 5.73 16.36 -16.11
N ALA A 173 6.97 16.38 -15.62
CA ALA A 173 7.42 15.47 -14.57
C ALA A 173 6.58 15.58 -13.27
N GLU A 174 6.08 16.77 -12.93
CA GLU A 174 5.22 17.00 -11.78
C GLU A 174 3.83 16.35 -11.97
N THR A 175 3.21 16.53 -13.15
CA THR A 175 1.95 15.85 -13.52
C THR A 175 2.12 14.34 -13.55
N ILE A 176 3.22 13.84 -14.11
CA ILE A 176 3.57 12.42 -14.07
C ILE A 176 3.68 11.94 -12.63
N ALA A 177 4.37 12.66 -11.74
CA ALA A 177 4.50 12.27 -10.33
C ALA A 177 3.16 12.33 -9.57
N ALA A 178 2.36 13.37 -9.80
CA ALA A 178 1.04 13.56 -9.19
C ALA A 178 0.02 12.53 -9.67
N ASN A 179 0.13 12.05 -10.91
CA ASN A 179 -0.72 11.01 -11.48
C ASN A 179 -0.15 9.60 -11.27
N ALA A 180 1.17 9.47 -11.08
CA ALA A 180 1.81 8.22 -10.74
C ALA A 180 1.16 7.61 -9.50
N ARG A 181 0.80 8.39 -8.47
CA ARG A 181 0.08 7.84 -7.30
C ARG A 181 -1.23 7.10 -7.65
N PHE A 182 -1.88 7.41 -8.77
CA PHE A 182 -3.06 6.73 -9.27
C PHE A 182 -2.69 5.55 -10.20
N LEU A 183 -1.66 5.73 -11.03
CA LEU A 183 -1.16 4.74 -12.00
C LEU A 183 -0.16 3.71 -11.41
N THR A 184 0.33 3.91 -10.19
CA THR A 184 1.40 3.11 -9.55
C THR A 184 1.03 2.62 -8.16
N ALA A 185 -0.08 3.02 -7.57
CA ALA A 185 -0.49 2.45 -6.29
C ALA A 185 -1.11 1.07 -6.51
N ILE A 186 -0.24 0.06 -6.56
CA ILE A 186 -0.62 -1.33 -6.74
C ILE A 186 -0.73 -2.01 -5.37
N ARG A 187 -1.88 -2.65 -5.21
CA ARG A 187 -2.45 -3.43 -4.10
C ARG A 187 -1.39 -4.15 -3.24
N VAL A 188 -1.38 -3.85 -1.93
CA VAL A 188 -0.43 -4.41 -0.93
C VAL A 188 -1.07 -5.53 -0.11
N VAL A 189 -2.40 -5.66 -0.16
CA VAL A 189 -3.18 -6.62 0.63
C VAL A 189 -4.15 -7.39 -0.28
N ILE A 190 -4.26 -8.71 -0.09
CA ILE A 190 -5.38 -9.50 -0.62
C ILE A 190 -6.60 -9.13 0.22
N ALA A 191 -7.60 -8.51 -0.41
CA ALA A 191 -8.84 -8.14 0.28
C ALA A 191 -10.05 -8.35 -0.64
N GLY A 192 -11.21 -8.48 -0.01
CA GLY A 192 -12.43 -9.08 -0.54
C GLY A 192 -13.09 -9.93 0.55
N GLN A 193 -14.42 -9.98 0.54
CA GLN A 193 -15.26 -10.57 1.61
C GLN A 193 -14.88 -12.00 2.03
N VAL A 194 -14.19 -12.75 1.17
CA VAL A 194 -13.76 -14.14 1.43
C VAL A 194 -12.41 -14.20 2.17
N TYR A 195 -11.52 -13.24 1.92
CA TYR A 195 -10.14 -13.22 2.43
C TYR A 195 -9.96 -12.31 3.65
N GLU A 196 -10.97 -11.51 3.97
CA GLU A 196 -10.99 -10.65 5.16
C GLU A 196 -11.54 -11.43 6.36
N TRP A 197 -11.01 -11.14 7.55
CA TRP A 197 -11.63 -11.59 8.79
C TRP A 197 -13.02 -10.95 8.97
N ASN A 198 -14.03 -11.79 9.23
CA ASN A 198 -15.44 -11.36 9.33
C ASN A 198 -15.74 -10.47 10.54
N SER A 199 -14.77 -10.25 11.42
CA SER A 199 -14.91 -9.53 12.68
C SER A 199 -13.61 -8.80 12.99
N ASN A 200 -13.73 -7.67 13.68
CA ASN A 200 -12.57 -6.95 14.22
C ASN A 200 -11.99 -7.65 15.45
N VAL A 201 -12.67 -8.68 15.97
CA VAL A 201 -12.14 -9.58 16.99
C VAL A 201 -11.67 -10.86 16.30
N ILE A 202 -10.36 -11.04 16.20
CA ILE A 202 -9.72 -12.19 15.57
C ILE A 202 -9.37 -13.22 16.67
N PRO A 203 -9.99 -14.41 16.65
CA PRO A 203 -9.63 -15.46 17.59
C PRO A 203 -8.24 -16.01 17.27
N PHE A 204 -7.47 -16.29 18.32
CA PHE A 204 -6.19 -16.98 18.16
C PHE A 204 -5.99 -18.09 19.20
N GLN A 205 -5.04 -18.97 18.92
CA GLN A 205 -4.57 -20.03 19.82
C GLN A 205 -3.04 -20.06 19.81
N ILE A 206 -2.43 -20.50 20.91
CA ILE A 206 -0.99 -20.75 21.00
C ILE A 206 -0.78 -22.23 21.28
N TRP A 207 -0.02 -22.91 20.43
CA TRP A 207 0.29 -24.33 20.56
C TRP A 207 1.79 -24.51 20.78
N GLY A 208 2.13 -25.06 21.95
CA GLY A 208 3.51 -25.23 22.38
C GLY A 208 4.14 -23.96 22.98
N GLY A 209 5.44 -24.06 23.26
CA GLY A 209 6.24 -22.99 23.86
C GLY A 209 6.04 -22.78 25.36
N ASP A 210 7.04 -22.15 25.97
CA ASP A 210 7.03 -21.75 27.37
C ASP A 210 6.29 -20.41 27.56
N ALA A 211 6.26 -19.90 28.80
CA ALA A 211 5.66 -18.61 29.10
C ALA A 211 6.32 -17.45 28.34
N ASN A 212 7.62 -17.54 28.02
CA ASN A 212 8.32 -16.51 27.27
C ASN A 212 7.82 -16.44 25.83
N PHE A 213 7.70 -17.59 25.18
CA PHE A 213 7.12 -17.70 23.84
C PHE A 213 5.68 -17.19 23.79
N GLN A 214 4.84 -17.61 24.73
CA GLN A 214 3.45 -17.12 24.76
C GLN A 214 3.38 -15.60 24.94
N ASN A 215 4.26 -15.04 25.78
CA ASN A 215 4.35 -13.60 25.96
C ASN A 215 4.90 -12.88 24.71
N LEU A 216 5.83 -13.50 23.98
CA LEU A 216 6.32 -12.99 22.70
C LEU A 216 5.17 -12.87 21.69
N ILE A 217 4.35 -13.92 21.54
CA ILE A 217 3.17 -13.89 20.66
C ILE A 217 2.25 -12.73 21.04
N ARG A 218 1.95 -12.60 22.34
CA ARG A 218 1.07 -11.53 22.87
C ARG A 218 1.64 -10.13 22.66
N ARG A 219 2.96 -9.94 22.65
CA ARG A 219 3.57 -8.63 22.33
C ARG A 219 3.54 -8.36 20.83
N GLY A 220 3.82 -9.35 19.99
CA GLY A 220 3.78 -9.18 18.53
C GLY A 220 2.39 -8.83 18.01
N ILE A 221 1.33 -9.51 18.47
CA ILE A 221 -0.06 -9.17 18.08
C ILE A 221 -0.48 -7.79 18.61
N ARG A 222 0.05 -7.38 19.77
CA ARG A 222 -0.22 -6.06 20.36
C ARG A 222 0.26 -4.93 19.46
N MET A 223 1.32 -5.13 18.67
CA MET A 223 1.74 -4.14 17.67
C MET A 223 0.62 -3.79 16.68
N TRP A 224 -0.26 -4.74 16.33
CA TRP A 224 -1.46 -4.44 15.52
C TRP A 224 -2.58 -3.83 16.36
N GLU A 225 -2.82 -4.31 17.60
CA GLU A 225 -3.87 -3.78 18.47
C GLU A 225 -3.66 -2.31 18.85
N GLU A 226 -2.42 -1.88 19.05
CA GLU A 226 -2.05 -0.50 19.42
C GLU A 226 -2.36 0.50 18.32
N VAL A 227 -2.40 0.04 17.07
CA VAL A 227 -2.49 0.91 15.91
C VAL A 227 -3.76 0.72 15.10
N THR A 228 -4.56 -0.29 15.43
CA THR A 228 -5.79 -0.62 14.73
C THR A 228 -6.95 -0.88 15.69
N CYS A 229 -8.17 -0.93 15.15
CA CYS A 229 -9.34 -1.40 15.89
C CYS A 229 -9.36 -2.94 16.10
N LEU A 230 -8.44 -3.69 15.50
CA LEU A 230 -8.40 -5.14 15.62
C LEU A 230 -8.07 -5.55 17.05
N ARG A 231 -8.70 -6.63 17.51
CA ARG A 231 -8.46 -7.23 18.82
C ARG A 231 -8.22 -8.72 18.66
N PHE A 232 -7.11 -9.19 19.19
CA PHE A 232 -6.78 -10.59 19.18
C PHE A 232 -7.24 -11.19 20.52
N ARG A 233 -8.06 -12.24 20.45
CA ARG A 233 -8.62 -12.88 21.64
C ARG A 233 -8.30 -14.36 21.63
N GLU A 234 -7.62 -14.81 22.67
CA GLU A 234 -7.30 -16.23 22.82
C GLU A 234 -8.61 -17.02 22.99
N ASN A 235 -8.87 -17.96 22.08
CA ASN A 235 -10.08 -18.78 22.11
C ASN A 235 -9.79 -20.21 21.64
N VAL A 236 -9.62 -21.10 22.62
CA VAL A 236 -9.37 -22.53 22.40
C VAL A 236 -10.54 -23.28 21.77
N GLN A 237 -11.75 -22.71 21.79
CA GLN A 237 -12.95 -23.31 21.18
C GLN A 237 -13.23 -22.79 19.77
N ALA A 238 -12.53 -21.74 19.32
CA ALA A 238 -12.71 -21.21 17.97
C ALA A 238 -12.28 -22.26 16.94
N THR A 239 -13.12 -22.50 15.94
CA THR A 239 -12.83 -23.41 14.83
C THR A 239 -12.28 -22.68 13.59
N ASP A 240 -12.33 -21.35 13.61
CA ASP A 240 -11.82 -20.45 12.58
C ASP A 240 -10.94 -19.41 13.26
N ALA A 241 -9.62 -19.63 13.27
CA ALA A 241 -8.68 -18.89 14.12
C ALA A 241 -7.24 -18.97 13.61
N ILE A 242 -6.44 -17.96 13.99
CA ILE A 242 -4.98 -18.00 13.83
C ILE A 242 -4.39 -18.90 14.90
N ARG A 243 -3.54 -19.85 14.53
CA ARG A 243 -2.84 -20.73 15.47
C ARG A 243 -1.34 -20.48 15.40
N TYR A 244 -0.78 -19.92 16.47
CA TYR A 244 0.66 -19.73 16.60
C TYR A 244 1.30 -21.02 17.10
N VAL A 245 2.24 -21.56 16.34
CA VAL A 245 2.90 -22.84 16.63
C VAL A 245 4.40 -22.59 16.80
N LEU A 246 4.95 -23.04 17.93
CA LEU A 246 6.41 -23.05 18.12
C LEU A 246 7.01 -24.26 17.42
N GLU A 247 7.97 -24.02 16.52
CA GLU A 247 8.80 -25.06 15.94
C GLU A 247 10.28 -24.84 16.27
N LYS A 248 11.06 -25.91 16.20
CA LYS A 248 12.52 -25.82 16.39
C LYS A 248 13.17 -25.49 15.05
N GLY A 249 14.01 -24.45 15.04
CA GLY A 249 14.73 -23.99 13.86
C GLY A 249 14.56 -22.49 13.64
N ASP A 250 14.92 -22.04 12.45
CA ASP A 250 14.98 -20.63 12.03
C ASP A 250 13.79 -20.21 11.14
N SER A 251 12.87 -21.14 10.87
CA SER A 251 11.76 -20.92 9.95
C SER A 251 10.60 -20.20 10.64
N CYS A 252 10.23 -19.02 10.12
CA CYS A 252 9.03 -18.29 10.52
C CYS A 252 8.19 -18.00 9.28
N PHE A 253 6.93 -18.41 9.27
CA PHE A 253 6.03 -18.20 8.13
C PHE A 253 4.55 -18.34 8.52
N THR A 254 3.66 -17.72 7.74
CA THR A 254 2.23 -18.04 7.71
C THR A 254 1.90 -19.01 6.59
N GLU A 255 0.99 -19.96 6.84
CA GLU A 255 0.52 -20.88 5.80
C GLU A 255 -0.31 -20.19 4.72
N TYR A 256 -1.07 -19.16 5.10
CA TYR A 256 -2.02 -18.46 4.22
C TYR A 256 -1.90 -16.96 4.35
N ILE A 257 -2.12 -16.28 3.22
CA ILE A 257 -2.25 -14.83 3.17
C ILE A 257 -3.74 -14.47 3.20
N GLY A 258 -4.13 -13.69 4.22
CA GLY A 258 -5.52 -13.41 4.54
C GLY A 258 -6.20 -14.55 5.30
N ARG A 259 -7.50 -14.40 5.52
CA ARG A 259 -8.34 -15.44 6.12
C ARG A 259 -8.58 -16.56 5.12
N ASN A 260 -8.24 -17.79 5.50
CA ASN A 260 -8.51 -18.99 4.70
C ASN A 260 -9.76 -19.77 5.20
N GLY A 261 -10.23 -19.46 6.40
CA GLY A 261 -11.26 -20.25 7.07
C GLY A 261 -10.66 -21.48 7.77
N GLY A 262 -11.15 -21.80 8.96
CA GLY A 262 -10.60 -22.91 9.74
C GLY A 262 -9.38 -22.49 10.57
N PHE A 263 -8.57 -23.45 11.00
CA PHE A 263 -7.27 -23.13 11.57
C PHE A 263 -6.28 -22.75 10.47
N GLN A 264 -5.59 -21.63 10.65
CA GLN A 264 -4.46 -21.23 9.82
C GLN A 264 -3.23 -21.06 10.71
N ASP A 265 -2.15 -21.78 10.39
CA ASP A 265 -0.98 -21.79 11.24
C ASP A 265 -0.03 -20.66 10.89
N ILE A 266 0.51 -20.05 11.94
CA ILE A 266 1.69 -19.20 11.91
C ILE A 266 2.77 -19.96 12.65
N ILE A 267 3.77 -20.42 11.91
CA ILE A 267 4.93 -21.09 12.45
C ILE A 267 5.93 -20.04 12.90
N ILE A 268 6.38 -20.14 14.14
CA ILE A 268 7.44 -19.30 14.70
C ILE A 268 8.57 -20.22 15.16
N GLY A 269 9.65 -20.25 14.40
CA GLY A 269 10.87 -20.99 14.72
C GLY A 269 11.60 -20.41 15.93
N SER A 270 12.18 -21.28 16.75
CA SER A 270 12.94 -20.90 17.96
C SER A 270 14.08 -19.91 17.74
N GLU A 271 14.64 -19.83 16.52
CA GLU A 271 15.78 -18.97 16.18
C GLU A 271 15.35 -17.66 15.50
N CYS A 272 14.09 -17.54 15.06
CA CYS A 272 13.50 -16.33 14.48
C CYS A 272 12.40 -15.72 15.38
N ALA A 273 12.25 -16.23 16.60
CA ALA A 273 11.21 -15.85 17.56
C ALA A 273 11.41 -14.43 18.12
N GLU A 274 11.11 -13.43 17.31
CA GLU A 274 11.18 -12.01 17.63
C GLU A 274 9.80 -11.33 17.55
N GLU A 275 9.63 -10.24 18.30
CA GLU A 275 8.33 -9.57 18.43
C GLU A 275 7.81 -9.03 17.09
N TYR A 276 8.71 -8.44 16.30
CA TYR A 276 8.38 -7.91 14.97
C TYR A 276 8.09 -9.02 13.96
N VAL A 277 8.67 -10.22 14.12
CA VAL A 277 8.43 -11.38 13.24
C VAL A 277 7.02 -11.89 13.45
N VAL A 278 6.59 -12.02 14.71
CA VAL A 278 5.18 -12.34 15.02
C VAL A 278 4.24 -11.32 14.38
N ALA A 279 4.55 -10.02 14.47
CA ALA A 279 3.74 -8.98 13.85
C ALA A 279 3.73 -9.08 12.31
N HIS A 280 4.88 -9.40 11.69
CA HIS A 280 5.03 -9.61 10.25
C HIS A 280 4.15 -10.77 9.76
N GLU A 281 4.28 -11.95 10.36
CA GLU A 281 3.49 -13.12 9.98
C GLU A 281 2.00 -12.91 10.24
N THR A 282 1.66 -12.23 11.34
CA THR A 282 0.27 -11.81 11.60
C THR A 282 -0.22 -10.85 10.50
N GLY A 283 0.63 -9.96 10.00
CA GLY A 283 0.34 -9.09 8.87
C GLY A 283 -0.07 -9.87 7.62
N HIS A 284 0.64 -10.95 7.30
CA HIS A 284 0.24 -11.84 6.21
C HIS A 284 -1.12 -12.50 6.46
N ALA A 285 -1.39 -12.99 7.66
CA ALA A 285 -2.71 -13.53 8.03
C ALA A 285 -3.85 -12.49 7.96
N LEU A 286 -3.54 -11.19 8.07
CA LEU A 286 -4.47 -10.08 7.82
C LEU A 286 -4.63 -9.74 6.32
N GLY A 287 -3.77 -10.30 5.47
CA GLY A 287 -3.84 -10.21 4.01
C GLY A 287 -2.62 -9.57 3.35
N TYR A 288 -1.59 -9.14 4.09
CA TYR A 288 -0.42 -8.50 3.49
C TYR A 288 0.34 -9.41 2.55
N TRP A 289 0.77 -8.81 1.44
CA TRP A 289 1.88 -9.31 0.65
C TRP A 289 3.16 -8.56 1.00
N HIS A 290 4.31 -9.17 0.67
CA HIS A 290 5.58 -8.48 0.82
C HIS A 290 5.66 -7.25 -0.10
N THR A 291 6.16 -6.15 0.45
CA THR A 291 6.32 -4.88 -0.26
C THR A 291 7.29 -5.01 -1.43
N HIS A 292 8.37 -5.79 -1.28
CA HIS A 292 9.36 -6.03 -2.35
C HIS A 292 8.86 -7.00 -3.43
N GLN A 293 7.66 -7.57 -3.31
CA GLN A 293 7.04 -8.41 -4.34
C GLN A 293 5.87 -7.71 -5.06
N ARG A 294 5.67 -6.41 -4.78
CA ARG A 294 4.67 -5.61 -5.47
C ARG A 294 4.90 -5.59 -6.99
N PRO A 295 3.84 -5.56 -7.81
CA PRO A 295 3.97 -5.51 -9.26
C PRO A 295 4.67 -4.25 -9.81
N ASP A 296 4.67 -3.14 -9.07
CA ASP A 296 5.34 -1.89 -9.43
C ASP A 296 6.75 -1.74 -8.86
N ARG A 297 7.25 -2.75 -8.12
CA ARG A 297 8.51 -2.67 -7.37
C ARG A 297 9.73 -2.25 -8.19
N GLU A 298 9.76 -2.54 -9.49
CA GLU A 298 10.92 -2.28 -10.36
C GLU A 298 11.21 -0.77 -10.50
N LYS A 299 10.24 0.08 -10.12
CA LYS A 299 10.40 1.54 -10.01
C LYS A 299 11.22 1.95 -8.77
N TYR A 300 11.31 1.09 -7.76
CA TYR A 300 11.84 1.40 -6.44
C TYR A 300 13.04 0.54 -6.06
N ILE A 301 13.04 -0.73 -6.45
CA ILE A 301 14.12 -1.68 -6.18
C ILE A 301 14.56 -2.42 -7.44
N SER A 302 15.73 -3.05 -7.39
CA SER A 302 16.22 -4.01 -8.35
C SER A 302 16.61 -5.28 -7.61
N ILE A 303 16.32 -6.45 -8.18
CA ILE A 303 16.77 -7.73 -7.63
C ILE A 303 18.08 -8.13 -8.28
N ASN A 304 19.11 -8.41 -7.48
CA ASN A 304 20.35 -9.00 -7.97
C ASN A 304 20.26 -10.52 -7.94
N TRP A 305 19.72 -11.10 -8.99
CA TRP A 305 19.49 -12.55 -9.12
C TRP A 305 20.75 -13.41 -8.97
N ARG A 306 21.95 -12.86 -9.22
CA ARG A 306 23.21 -13.60 -9.02
C ARG A 306 23.50 -13.88 -7.56
N ASN A 307 22.99 -13.01 -6.68
CA ASN A 307 23.19 -13.08 -5.25
C ASN A 307 22.05 -13.82 -4.54
N VAL A 308 20.93 -14.08 -5.22
CA VAL A 308 19.77 -14.77 -4.64
C VAL A 308 19.99 -16.28 -4.63
N LEU A 309 19.73 -16.92 -3.49
CA LEU A 309 19.67 -18.38 -3.37
C LEU A 309 18.66 -18.95 -4.39
N GLU A 310 19.04 -20.00 -5.11
CA GLU A 310 18.25 -20.53 -6.23
C GLU A 310 16.84 -20.95 -5.79
N GLU A 311 16.77 -21.61 -4.64
CA GLU A 311 15.58 -22.03 -3.93
C GLU A 311 14.71 -20.87 -3.40
N ALA A 312 15.30 -19.68 -3.18
CA ALA A 312 14.58 -18.50 -2.72
C ALA A 312 14.06 -17.60 -3.86
N THR A 313 14.32 -17.94 -5.13
CA THR A 313 13.97 -17.12 -6.31
C THR A 313 12.50 -16.71 -6.32
N ALA A 314 11.58 -17.61 -5.92
CA ALA A 314 10.14 -17.33 -5.88
C ALA A 314 9.79 -16.20 -4.89
N SER A 315 10.47 -16.10 -3.75
CA SER A 315 10.30 -15.05 -2.74
C SER A 315 10.69 -13.64 -3.26
N PHE A 316 11.34 -13.58 -4.41
CA PHE A 316 11.66 -12.35 -5.13
C PHE A 316 10.89 -12.22 -6.44
N MET A 317 9.90 -13.03 -6.78
CA MET A 317 9.09 -12.77 -7.97
C MET A 317 7.95 -11.78 -7.67
N PRO A 318 7.58 -10.89 -8.62
CA PRO A 318 6.37 -10.08 -8.47
C PRO A 318 5.12 -10.97 -8.50
N PHE A 319 4.08 -10.59 -7.74
CA PHE A 319 2.81 -11.34 -7.67
C PHE A 319 2.19 -11.66 -9.05
N ARG A 320 2.27 -10.74 -10.02
CA ARG A 320 1.71 -10.93 -11.37
C ARG A 320 2.45 -12.03 -12.17
N SER A 321 3.75 -12.19 -11.96
CA SER A 321 4.57 -13.17 -12.68
C SER A 321 4.31 -14.61 -12.24
N MET A 322 3.87 -14.80 -10.99
CA MET A 322 3.51 -16.11 -10.44
C MET A 322 2.23 -16.68 -11.06
N LEU A 323 1.28 -15.82 -11.45
CA LEU A 323 0.04 -16.22 -12.13
C LEU A 323 0.28 -16.69 -13.58
N GLN A 324 1.38 -16.26 -14.21
CA GLN A 324 1.69 -16.55 -15.62
C GLN A 324 2.52 -17.81 -15.84
N MET A 325 3.11 -18.39 -14.78
CA MET A 325 3.93 -19.62 -14.85
C MET A 325 3.10 -20.92 -14.81
N LEU A 326 1.77 -20.84 -14.85
CA LEU A 326 0.89 -22.02 -14.82
C LEU A 326 0.50 -22.45 -16.25
N PRO A 327 0.58 -23.75 -16.60
CA PRO A 327 0.01 -24.24 -17.85
C PRO A 327 -1.51 -24.01 -17.88
N PRO A 328 -2.12 -23.76 -19.06
CA PRO A 328 -3.55 -23.51 -19.16
C PRO A 328 -4.35 -24.70 -18.62
N ALA A 329 -5.43 -24.42 -17.88
CA ALA A 329 -6.36 -25.43 -17.39
C ALA A 329 -6.91 -26.26 -18.57
N PRO A 330 -6.98 -27.59 -18.46
CA PRO A 330 -7.61 -28.40 -19.50
C PRO A 330 -9.10 -28.02 -19.61
N PRO A 331 -9.67 -28.02 -20.83
CA PRO A 331 -11.06 -27.61 -21.04
C PRO A 331 -12.02 -28.51 -20.27
N SER A 332 -12.96 -27.88 -19.55
CA SER A 332 -13.98 -28.50 -18.71
C SER A 332 -14.78 -29.56 -19.46
N GLN A 333 -14.69 -30.82 -19.04
CA GLN A 333 -15.72 -31.81 -19.35
C GLN A 333 -16.97 -31.49 -18.54
N THR A 334 -18.09 -31.32 -19.23
CA THR A 334 -19.42 -31.13 -18.67
C THR A 334 -19.88 -32.41 -17.97
N TRP A 335 -20.04 -32.37 -16.65
CA TRP A 335 -20.71 -33.44 -15.91
C TRP A 335 -22.20 -33.11 -15.80
N SER A 336 -22.99 -33.63 -16.72
CA SER A 336 -24.43 -33.80 -16.53
C SER A 336 -24.70 -35.21 -15.97
N SER A 337 -25.67 -35.29 -15.06
CA SER A 337 -26.20 -36.49 -14.37
C SER A 337 -25.41 -37.04 -13.17
N VAL A 338 -25.82 -36.59 -11.97
CA VAL A 338 -25.73 -37.37 -10.73
C VAL A 338 -27.17 -37.68 -10.29
N PRO A 339 -27.60 -38.95 -10.15
CA PRO A 339 -28.88 -39.29 -9.52
C PRO A 339 -28.73 -39.39 -7.98
N PRO A 340 -29.82 -39.23 -7.20
CA PRO A 340 -29.75 -39.03 -5.76
C PRO A 340 -29.50 -40.34 -4.98
N LEU A 341 -28.84 -40.22 -3.83
CA LEU A 341 -28.60 -41.30 -2.86
C LEU A 341 -29.90 -42.00 -2.44
N PRO A 342 -29.83 -43.31 -2.16
CA PRO A 342 -30.15 -43.74 -0.79
C PRO A 342 -29.31 -44.91 -0.22
N LEU A 343 -29.17 -44.88 1.12
CA LEU A 343 -29.11 -46.01 2.06
C LEU A 343 -28.03 -47.10 1.90
N VAL A 344 -27.00 -47.08 2.77
CA VAL A 344 -26.50 -48.30 3.44
C VAL A 344 -26.08 -47.98 4.88
N LEU A 345 -27.04 -48.08 5.80
CA LEU A 345 -26.78 -48.68 7.11
C LEU A 345 -26.70 -50.19 6.84
N SER A 346 -25.59 -50.84 7.21
CA SER A 346 -25.36 -52.31 7.34
C SER A 346 -24.00 -52.69 6.76
N ILE A 347 -23.03 -52.92 7.65
CA ILE A 347 -22.09 -54.08 7.71
C ILE A 347 -20.93 -53.61 8.60
N LEU A 348 -21.24 -53.54 9.88
CA LEU A 348 -20.31 -53.70 10.98
C LEU A 348 -20.82 -54.94 11.70
N LEU A 349 -20.22 -56.10 11.44
CA LEU A 349 -20.22 -57.34 12.24
C LEU A 349 -19.79 -58.52 11.35
N LEU A 350 -19.00 -59.43 11.94
CA LEU A 350 -18.31 -60.63 11.42
C LEU A 350 -16.86 -60.38 10.96
N LEU A 351 -15.78 -60.91 11.56
CA LEU A 351 -15.46 -61.63 12.81
C LEU A 351 -13.90 -61.63 12.89
N PRO A 352 -13.29 -61.76 14.08
CA PRO A 352 -11.84 -61.70 14.33
C PRO A 352 -11.15 -63.08 14.44
N THR A 353 -9.81 -63.04 14.58
CA THR A 353 -8.86 -64.01 15.19
C THR A 353 -7.97 -64.90 14.29
N LEU A 354 -6.76 -65.15 14.86
CA LEU A 354 -5.63 -66.02 14.47
C LEU A 354 -4.54 -65.29 13.63
N ILE A 355 -3.27 -65.12 14.00
CA ILE A 355 -2.34 -65.66 15.03
C ILE A 355 -1.19 -64.62 15.23
N ARG A 356 -0.62 -64.53 16.45
CA ARG A 356 0.56 -63.72 16.87
C ARG A 356 1.82 -64.65 16.93
N PRO A 357 2.99 -64.19 17.41
CA PRO A 357 4.15 -63.55 16.75
C PRO A 357 5.39 -64.47 16.62
N MET A 358 6.47 -64.03 15.93
CA MET A 358 7.85 -64.46 16.25
C MET A 358 8.88 -63.36 15.96
N LEU A 359 9.51 -62.86 17.03
CA LEU A 359 10.89 -62.35 17.04
C LEU A 359 11.84 -63.53 17.17
N PRO A 360 13.13 -63.39 16.77
CA PRO A 360 14.15 -63.56 17.79
C PRO A 360 15.29 -62.53 17.74
N HIS A 361 15.85 -62.34 18.94
CA HIS A 361 17.14 -61.75 19.28
C HIS A 361 18.32 -62.32 18.47
N ILE A 362 19.31 -61.47 18.12
CA ILE A 362 20.75 -61.77 18.24
C ILE A 362 21.51 -60.53 18.72
N ASN A 363 22.41 -60.77 19.68
CA ASN A 363 23.28 -59.86 20.42
C ASN A 363 24.70 -59.80 19.82
N SER A 364 25.38 -58.67 20.08
CA SER A 364 26.80 -58.51 20.47
C SER A 364 27.99 -58.91 19.57
N SER A 365 28.85 -57.89 19.33
CA SER A 365 30.29 -57.78 19.67
C SER A 365 31.42 -58.31 18.76
N ASN A 366 32.52 -57.54 18.81
CA ASN A 366 33.94 -57.73 18.43
C ASN A 366 34.37 -57.26 17.02
N SER A 367 35.22 -56.23 16.82
CA SER A 367 36.52 -55.79 17.37
C SER A 367 37.74 -56.57 16.85
N PHE A 368 38.69 -55.88 16.19
CA PHE A 368 40.14 -56.14 15.99
C PHE A 368 40.69 -54.91 15.20
N THR A 369 41.39 -53.90 15.77
CA THR A 369 42.85 -53.74 16.08
C THR A 369 43.77 -53.81 14.82
N ASN A 370 44.84 -53.02 14.54
CA ASN A 370 45.69 -52.06 15.27
C ASN A 370 46.69 -51.30 14.31
N PHE A 371 46.95 -49.99 14.57
CA PHE A 371 48.19 -49.15 14.50
C PHE A 371 49.07 -48.95 13.22
N PRO A 372 49.95 -47.90 13.10
CA PRO A 372 50.34 -46.85 14.08
C PRO A 372 50.37 -45.36 13.63
N LEU A 373 50.59 -44.50 14.65
CA LEU A 373 50.80 -43.04 14.70
C LEU A 373 51.97 -42.50 13.83
N LEU A 374 51.81 -41.26 13.36
CA LEU A 374 52.83 -40.19 13.39
C LEU A 374 52.17 -38.80 13.34
N ASP A 375 52.81 -37.86 14.04
CA ASP A 375 52.31 -36.58 14.56
C ASP A 375 51.93 -35.49 13.54
N GLY A 376 51.00 -34.63 14.01
CA GLY A 376 51.17 -33.18 13.96
C GLY A 376 50.85 -32.48 12.64
N LEU A 377 49.62 -31.95 12.56
CA LEU A 377 49.24 -30.67 11.94
C LEU A 377 47.72 -30.53 12.12
N GLU A 378 47.27 -29.54 12.89
CA GLU A 378 45.87 -29.08 12.85
C GLU A 378 45.55 -28.57 11.45
N PRO A 379 44.43 -29.00 10.84
CA PRO A 379 43.49 -27.99 10.34
C PRO A 379 42.02 -28.42 10.44
N MET A 380 41.14 -27.44 10.18
CA MET A 380 39.70 -27.55 9.88
C MET A 380 38.73 -27.48 11.08
N GLY A 381 38.42 -26.24 11.48
CA GLY A 381 37.07 -25.89 11.91
C GLY A 381 36.18 -25.87 10.66
N SER A 382 35.30 -26.87 10.56
CA SER A 382 34.39 -27.09 9.45
C SER A 382 33.43 -25.92 9.24
N GLU A 383 33.42 -25.41 8.00
CA GLU A 383 32.27 -24.82 7.34
C GLU A 383 31.01 -25.59 7.71
N LYS A 384 30.14 -25.00 8.54
CA LYS A 384 28.77 -25.50 8.74
C LYS A 384 27.83 -24.65 7.89
N ASN A 385 27.50 -25.24 6.74
CA ASN A 385 26.21 -25.22 6.06
C ASN A 385 25.48 -23.88 5.93
N VAL A 386 25.94 -23.05 5.00
CA VAL A 386 25.14 -22.03 4.27
C VAL A 386 24.02 -22.70 3.42
N LEU A 387 24.00 -24.03 3.34
CA LEU A 387 23.04 -24.81 2.55
C LEU A 387 21.70 -25.06 3.25
N GLU A 388 21.62 -24.90 4.58
CA GLU A 388 20.35 -25.10 5.32
C GLU A 388 19.52 -23.80 5.44
N GLU A 389 20.16 -22.62 5.36
CA GLU A 389 19.49 -21.28 5.30
C GLU A 389 18.51 -21.12 4.12
N ALA A 390 18.60 -22.01 3.15
CA ALA A 390 17.93 -21.86 1.87
C ALA A 390 16.67 -22.73 1.73
N THR A 391 16.56 -23.81 2.51
CA THR A 391 15.41 -24.73 2.44
C THR A 391 14.26 -24.37 3.39
N ALA A 392 14.47 -23.43 4.32
CA ALA A 392 13.51 -23.03 5.35
C ALA A 392 12.40 -22.05 4.90
N SER A 393 12.55 -21.36 3.75
CA SER A 393 11.51 -20.50 3.15
C SER A 393 10.60 -21.24 2.16
N PHE A 394 10.60 -22.58 2.18
CA PHE A 394 9.76 -23.39 1.32
C PHE A 394 8.28 -23.32 1.76
N MET A 395 7.55 -22.35 1.21
CA MET A 395 6.21 -22.69 0.76
C MET A 395 6.33 -23.85 -0.23
N PRO A 396 5.49 -24.90 -0.14
CA PRO A 396 5.11 -25.61 -1.34
C PRO A 396 4.31 -24.62 -2.19
N PHE A 397 5.01 -23.82 -3.01
CA PHE A 397 4.46 -22.90 -4.01
C PHE A 397 3.47 -23.60 -4.96
N ARG A 398 3.52 -24.93 -4.99
CA ARG A 398 2.65 -25.84 -5.74
C ARG A 398 1.20 -25.88 -5.25
N SER A 399 0.91 -25.52 -3.99
CA SER A 399 -0.44 -25.63 -3.40
C SER A 399 -1.25 -24.32 -3.33
N MET A 400 -0.63 -23.15 -3.49
CA MET A 400 -1.32 -21.87 -3.23
C MET A 400 -2.08 -21.32 -4.45
N LEU A 401 -1.59 -21.54 -5.68
CA LEU A 401 -2.13 -20.86 -6.86
C LEU A 401 -3.18 -21.67 -7.64
N GLN A 402 -3.19 -23.00 -7.47
CA GLN A 402 -4.00 -23.90 -8.28
C GLN A 402 -5.39 -24.21 -7.70
N ALA A 403 -5.63 -23.95 -6.40
CA ALA A 403 -6.89 -24.32 -5.74
C ALA A 403 -7.95 -23.20 -5.67
N PHE A 404 -7.57 -21.91 -5.74
CA PHE A 404 -8.44 -20.86 -5.17
C PHE A 404 -8.94 -19.73 -6.07
N GLY A 405 -8.75 -19.77 -7.39
CA GLY A 405 -9.48 -18.86 -8.30
C GLY A 405 -9.53 -17.40 -7.81
N ILE A 406 -8.38 -16.86 -7.36
CA ILE A 406 -8.27 -15.53 -6.75
C ILE A 406 -8.63 -14.50 -7.83
N LYS A 407 -9.90 -14.10 -7.87
CA LYS A 407 -10.44 -13.13 -8.83
C LYS A 407 -10.49 -11.70 -8.29
N GLN A 408 -10.24 -11.49 -6.99
CA GLN A 408 -10.30 -10.16 -6.38
C GLN A 408 -9.12 -9.91 -5.46
N VAL A 409 -8.38 -8.85 -5.80
CA VAL A 409 -7.36 -8.23 -4.96
C VAL A 409 -7.89 -6.82 -4.66
N SER A 410 -7.81 -6.38 -3.41
CA SER A 410 -8.37 -5.13 -2.89
C SER A 410 -8.14 -3.91 -3.79
N THR A 411 -9.08 -2.98 -3.86
CA THR A 411 -8.93 -1.69 -4.58
C THR A 411 -8.07 -0.65 -3.85
N ARG A 412 -7.50 -0.97 -2.68
CA ARG A 412 -6.95 0.02 -1.75
C ARG A 412 -5.44 0.24 -1.93
N ARG A 413 -5.08 1.53 -2.06
CA ARG A 413 -3.86 2.09 -2.66
C ARG A 413 -2.88 2.59 -1.58
N ALA A 414 -1.63 2.13 -1.60
CA ALA A 414 -0.55 2.67 -0.75
C ALA A 414 0.74 2.90 -1.57
N PRO A 415 1.48 4.01 -1.33
CA PRO A 415 2.76 4.24 -2.00
C PRO A 415 3.81 3.21 -1.55
N TYR A 416 4.92 3.09 -2.28
CA TYR A 416 5.99 2.14 -1.94
C TYR A 416 6.79 2.66 -0.74
N ASP A 417 6.67 1.99 0.40
CA ASP A 417 7.40 2.33 1.60
C ASP A 417 8.55 1.34 1.84
N TYR A 418 9.79 1.80 1.68
CA TYR A 418 10.97 1.00 1.99
C TYR A 418 11.02 0.57 3.46
N GLY A 419 10.40 1.36 4.35
CA GLY A 419 10.31 1.06 5.77
C GLY A 419 9.03 0.34 6.16
N SER A 420 8.36 -0.35 5.23
CA SER A 420 7.25 -1.25 5.59
C SER A 420 7.74 -2.45 6.39
N LEU A 421 6.97 -2.87 7.40
CA LEU A 421 7.18 -4.12 8.14
C LEU A 421 7.18 -5.33 7.20
N MET A 422 6.48 -5.23 6.06
CA MET A 422 6.36 -6.29 5.06
C MET A 422 7.47 -6.24 3.98
N HIS A 423 8.53 -5.47 4.19
CA HIS A 423 9.65 -5.37 3.24
C HIS A 423 10.88 -6.11 3.77
N TYR A 424 11.43 -7.05 2.99
CA TYR A 424 12.69 -7.71 3.34
C TYR A 424 13.87 -6.75 3.47
N HIS A 425 14.86 -7.10 4.29
CA HIS A 425 16.13 -6.39 4.30
C HIS A 425 16.93 -6.60 3.01
N ALA A 426 17.93 -5.75 2.77
CA ALA A 426 18.66 -5.68 1.50
C ALA A 426 19.46 -6.95 1.12
N VAL A 427 19.74 -7.83 2.10
CA VAL A 427 20.56 -9.04 1.95
C VAL A 427 19.77 -10.33 2.20
N ALA A 428 18.45 -10.26 2.26
CA ALA A 428 17.61 -11.44 2.52
C ALA A 428 17.89 -12.52 1.47
N HIS A 429 18.00 -13.79 1.90
CA HIS A 429 18.26 -14.95 1.05
C HIS A 429 19.47 -14.80 0.10
N ALA A 430 20.54 -14.17 0.60
CA ALA A 430 21.78 -14.05 -0.15
C ALA A 430 22.57 -15.36 -0.16
N ARG A 431 23.19 -15.69 -1.30
CA ARG A 431 24.11 -16.85 -1.43
C ARG A 431 25.35 -16.71 -0.56
N GLN A 432 25.80 -15.48 -0.35
CA GLN A 432 26.94 -15.16 0.49
C GLN A 432 26.52 -14.12 1.53
N VAL A 433 27.04 -14.25 2.74
CA VAL A 433 26.74 -13.32 3.83
C VAL A 433 27.09 -11.89 3.41
N SER A 434 26.14 -10.97 3.58
CA SER A 434 26.24 -9.54 3.23
C SER A 434 26.09 -9.18 1.74
N ASP A 435 25.82 -10.15 0.86
CA ASP A 435 25.53 -9.84 -0.54
C ASP A 435 24.16 -9.19 -0.68
N PHE A 436 24.10 -8.03 -1.35
CA PHE A 436 22.82 -7.39 -1.63
C PHE A 436 22.02 -8.19 -2.66
N THR A 437 20.85 -8.68 -2.25
CA THR A 437 19.84 -9.30 -3.11
C THR A 437 18.80 -8.29 -3.57
N ILE A 438 18.46 -7.33 -2.71
CA ILE A 438 17.55 -6.22 -3.00
C ILE A 438 18.32 -4.91 -2.97
N VAL A 439 18.36 -4.21 -4.11
CA VAL A 439 19.07 -2.93 -4.25
C VAL A 439 18.05 -1.81 -4.52
N PRO A 440 17.86 -0.84 -3.61
CA PRO A 440 16.97 0.28 -3.87
C PRO A 440 17.54 1.20 -4.95
N LYS A 441 16.68 1.76 -5.81
CA LYS A 441 17.08 2.74 -6.82
C LYS A 441 17.66 4.00 -6.17
N GLU A 442 17.16 4.36 -5.00
CA GLU A 442 17.75 5.37 -4.13
C GLU A 442 18.57 4.70 -3.03
N LEU A 443 19.88 4.56 -3.24
CA LEU A 443 20.79 3.82 -2.34
C LEU A 443 20.74 4.25 -0.87
N LYS A 444 20.36 5.50 -0.57
CA LYS A 444 20.18 6.01 0.80
C LYS A 444 19.14 5.21 1.61
N TYR A 445 18.21 4.52 0.96
CA TYR A 445 17.17 3.71 1.60
C TYR A 445 17.61 2.27 1.92
N VAL A 446 18.83 1.86 1.58
CA VAL A 446 19.28 0.46 1.73
C VAL A 446 19.15 -0.05 3.16
N THR A 447 19.43 0.81 4.14
CA THR A 447 19.33 0.50 5.57
C THR A 447 17.96 0.81 6.18
N THR A 448 17.03 1.38 5.42
CA THR A 448 15.62 1.53 5.84
C THR A 448 14.85 0.22 5.71
N MET A 449 15.21 -0.62 4.73
CA MET A 449 14.55 -1.88 4.43
C MET A 449 14.79 -2.94 5.52
N GLY A 450 13.79 -3.78 5.80
CA GLY A 450 13.83 -4.76 6.87
C GLY A 450 13.64 -4.18 8.27
N THR A 451 12.82 -3.13 8.38
CA THR A 451 12.52 -2.52 9.69
C THR A 451 11.75 -3.48 10.60
N GLU A 452 12.06 -3.44 11.88
CA GLU A 452 11.38 -4.21 12.94
C GLU A 452 10.19 -3.44 13.55
N ARG A 453 9.73 -2.40 12.85
CA ARG A 453 8.73 -1.44 13.36
C ARG A 453 7.60 -1.32 12.36
N MET A 454 6.39 -1.24 12.86
CA MET A 454 5.22 -1.02 12.04
C MET A 454 5.25 0.37 11.42
N ALA A 455 5.20 0.45 10.09
CA ALA A 455 5.13 1.72 9.39
C ALA A 455 3.74 2.33 9.54
N PHE A 456 3.66 3.66 9.40
CA PHE A 456 2.39 4.38 9.39
C PHE A 456 1.43 3.84 8.31
N LEU A 457 1.97 3.53 7.13
CA LEU A 457 1.19 3.01 6.00
C LEU A 457 0.77 1.55 6.19
N ASP A 458 1.53 0.75 6.94
CA ASP A 458 1.12 -0.61 7.30
C ASP A 458 -0.15 -0.54 8.18
N ALA A 459 -0.11 0.26 9.25
CA ALA A 459 -1.30 0.48 10.08
C ALA A 459 -2.49 1.03 9.28
N LYS A 460 -2.23 2.02 8.41
CA LYS A 460 -3.27 2.69 7.63
C LYS A 460 -4.04 1.74 6.73
N VAL A 461 -3.33 0.87 6.00
CA VAL A 461 -3.98 -0.02 5.03
C VAL A 461 -4.89 -1.02 5.75
N ILE A 462 -4.47 -1.58 6.89
CA ILE A 462 -5.31 -2.45 7.73
C ILE A 462 -6.51 -1.70 8.31
N ASN A 463 -6.30 -0.48 8.80
CA ASN A 463 -7.40 0.34 9.32
C ASN A 463 -8.42 0.71 8.25
N ASP A 464 -7.99 1.01 7.04
CA ASP A 464 -8.90 1.28 5.95
C ASP A 464 -9.79 0.03 5.70
N ILE A 465 -9.21 -1.19 5.76
CA ILE A 465 -9.93 -2.46 5.53
C ILE A 465 -10.87 -2.80 6.69
N TYR A 466 -10.35 -2.93 7.90
CA TYR A 466 -11.08 -3.50 9.05
C TYR A 466 -11.74 -2.44 9.94
N CYS A 467 -11.30 -1.18 9.85
CA CYS A 467 -11.76 -0.10 10.72
C CYS A 467 -12.47 1.08 10.01
N PRO A 468 -13.13 0.92 8.84
CA PRO A 468 -13.63 2.06 8.07
C PRO A 468 -14.70 2.88 8.81
N ASN A 469 -15.39 2.26 9.78
CA ASN A 469 -16.45 2.89 10.58
C ASN A 469 -16.09 3.01 12.06
N ALA A 470 -14.85 2.74 12.46
CA ALA A 470 -14.48 2.72 13.89
C ALA A 470 -14.78 4.05 14.60
N CYS A 471 -14.66 5.16 13.88
CA CYS A 471 -14.94 6.51 14.38
C CYS A 471 -16.17 7.17 13.75
N SER A 472 -17.07 6.40 13.12
CA SER A 472 -18.30 6.94 12.52
C SER A 472 -19.26 7.41 13.62
N GLY A 473 -19.38 8.72 13.81
CA GLY A 473 -20.35 9.36 14.71
C GLY A 473 -19.86 9.69 16.12
N LEU A 474 -18.58 9.47 16.43
CA LEU A 474 -18.01 9.66 17.76
C LEU A 474 -16.73 10.49 17.69
N GLY A 475 -16.87 11.79 17.91
CA GLY A 475 -15.86 12.62 18.55
C GLY A 475 -16.59 13.44 19.60
N GLU A 476 -15.96 13.76 20.73
CA GLU A 476 -16.57 14.58 21.79
C GLU A 476 -17.11 15.94 21.29
N LEU A 477 -16.74 16.33 20.06
CA LEU A 477 -17.14 17.55 19.38
C LEU A 477 -18.32 17.41 18.40
N GLY A 478 -18.93 16.22 18.25
CA GLY A 478 -20.06 16.00 17.35
C GLY A 478 -19.77 16.24 15.86
N ARG A 479 -18.48 16.26 15.47
CA ARG A 479 -18.01 16.50 14.09
C ARG A 479 -16.84 15.56 13.73
N PRO A 480 -16.65 15.20 12.44
CA PRO A 480 -15.50 14.43 12.00
C PRO A 480 -14.19 15.16 12.25
N LEU A 481 -13.18 14.46 12.79
CA LEU A 481 -11.85 15.01 13.04
C LEU A 481 -11.12 15.30 11.72
N ARG A 482 -10.56 16.51 11.56
CA ARG A 482 -9.88 16.94 10.32
C ARG A 482 -8.39 16.62 10.39
N CYS A 483 -8.03 15.39 10.08
CA CYS A 483 -6.62 14.99 10.06
C CYS A 483 -5.86 15.57 8.86
N GLN A 484 -4.74 16.23 9.14
CA GLN A 484 -3.87 16.85 8.15
C GLN A 484 -2.72 15.90 7.76
N SER A 485 -1.97 16.29 6.72
CA SER A 485 -0.72 15.61 6.33
C SER A 485 -0.86 14.10 6.04
N GLY A 486 -2.05 13.67 5.63
CA GLY A 486 -2.33 12.25 5.36
C GLY A 486 -2.59 11.39 6.61
N GLY A 487 -2.75 12.01 7.78
CA GLY A 487 -3.28 11.39 8.99
C GLY A 487 -4.74 10.93 8.84
N TYR A 488 -5.21 10.15 9.81
CA TYR A 488 -6.61 9.67 9.87
C TYR A 488 -7.07 9.53 11.32
N PRO A 489 -8.39 9.54 11.62
CA PRO A 489 -8.88 9.38 12.98
C PRO A 489 -8.34 8.09 13.61
N ASP A 490 -7.78 8.16 14.81
CA ASP A 490 -7.22 6.98 15.45
C ASP A 490 -8.36 6.03 15.86
N PRO A 491 -8.40 4.78 15.36
CA PRO A 491 -9.47 3.84 15.67
C PRO A 491 -9.54 3.43 17.14
N ASN A 492 -8.47 3.65 17.91
CA ASN A 492 -8.43 3.41 19.35
C ASN A 492 -8.76 4.66 20.18
N ASN A 493 -8.73 5.84 19.55
CA ASN A 493 -9.10 7.10 20.18
C ASN A 493 -9.58 8.11 19.13
N CYS A 494 -10.90 8.13 18.89
CA CYS A 494 -11.50 8.96 17.85
C CYS A 494 -11.42 10.48 18.08
N ASN A 495 -10.88 10.93 19.23
CA ASN A 495 -10.64 12.34 19.53
C ASN A 495 -9.25 12.84 19.08
N VAL A 496 -8.37 11.97 18.58
CA VAL A 496 -7.03 12.32 18.08
C VAL A 496 -6.76 11.64 16.74
N CYS A 497 -6.04 12.34 15.86
CA CYS A 497 -5.58 11.76 14.62
C CYS A 497 -4.36 10.88 14.87
N ARG A 498 -4.33 9.75 14.18
CA ARG A 498 -3.11 9.00 14.00
C ARG A 498 -2.24 9.69 12.97
N CYS A 499 -1.06 10.12 13.39
CA CYS A 499 -0.17 10.96 12.59
C CYS A 499 1.00 10.18 11.99
N PRO A 500 1.45 10.56 10.77
CA PRO A 500 2.77 10.14 10.28
C PRO A 500 3.88 10.47 11.29
N GLU A 501 4.87 9.60 11.42
CA GLU A 501 5.96 9.80 12.39
C GLU A 501 6.71 11.13 12.11
N GLY A 502 6.94 11.93 13.14
CA GLY A 502 7.44 13.31 13.04
C GLY A 502 6.34 14.38 13.14
N LEU A 503 5.06 14.00 13.01
CA LEU A 503 3.92 14.87 13.25
C LEU A 503 3.16 14.46 14.52
N GLY A 504 2.46 15.41 15.12
CA GLY A 504 1.60 15.18 16.28
C GLY A 504 0.55 16.27 16.44
N GLY A 505 -0.03 16.33 17.63
CA GLY A 505 -1.22 17.14 17.90
C GLY A 505 -2.51 16.40 17.54
N ILE A 506 -3.64 17.05 17.81
CA ILE A 506 -4.97 16.46 17.58
C ILE A 506 -5.20 16.19 16.09
N GLU A 507 -4.71 17.08 15.22
CA GLU A 507 -4.97 17.05 13.77
C GLU A 507 -3.73 16.73 12.91
N CYS A 508 -2.60 16.34 13.51
CA CYS A 508 -1.33 16.13 12.78
C CYS A 508 -0.76 17.38 12.10
N ASP A 509 -1.04 18.56 12.65
CA ASP A 509 -0.62 19.87 12.18
C ASP A 509 0.73 20.31 12.78
N ARG A 510 1.09 19.77 13.94
CA ARG A 510 2.27 20.19 14.71
C ARG A 510 3.41 19.19 14.59
N LEU A 511 4.62 19.66 14.89
CA LEU A 511 5.76 18.79 15.12
C LEU A 511 5.45 17.82 16.27
N GLN A 512 5.86 16.56 16.13
CA GLN A 512 5.63 15.55 17.16
C GLN A 512 6.27 15.97 18.50
N PRO A 513 5.49 16.03 19.60
CA PRO A 513 6.01 16.46 20.90
C PRO A 513 7.13 15.55 21.39
N SER A 514 8.21 16.16 21.90
CA SER A 514 9.34 15.47 22.52
C SER A 514 10.16 16.42 23.40
N ASN A 515 11.02 15.86 24.25
CA ASN A 515 11.89 16.63 25.15
C ASN A 515 13.08 17.30 24.42
N CYS A 516 13.28 16.99 23.14
CA CYS A 516 14.37 17.50 22.32
C CYS A 516 13.91 17.59 20.88
N GLY A 517 14.28 18.66 20.17
CA GLY A 517 13.65 18.94 18.90
C GLY A 517 13.25 20.39 18.78
N ALA A 518 13.05 20.86 17.55
CA ALA A 518 12.56 22.21 17.28
C ALA A 518 12.09 22.32 15.84
N GLU A 519 11.23 23.31 15.58
CA GLU A 519 11.03 23.82 14.22
C GLU A 519 12.16 24.81 13.90
N LEU A 520 12.81 24.63 12.74
CA LEU A 520 13.95 25.41 12.29
C LEU A 520 13.65 26.00 10.91
N GLN A 521 14.10 27.22 10.65
CA GLN A 521 14.03 27.83 9.32
C GLN A 521 15.37 27.70 8.61
N ALA A 522 15.36 27.18 7.38
CA ALA A 522 16.49 27.14 6.47
C ALA A 522 16.74 28.53 5.86
N THR A 523 17.96 29.04 6.02
CA THR A 523 18.41 30.31 5.45
C THR A 523 19.25 30.09 4.19
N ASP A 524 19.68 31.18 3.55
CA ASP A 524 20.62 31.16 2.42
C ASP A 524 22.08 30.87 2.85
N GLN A 525 22.31 30.58 4.13
CA GLN A 525 23.60 30.17 4.67
C GLN A 525 23.52 28.75 5.23
N TRP A 526 24.63 28.01 5.15
CA TRP A 526 24.69 26.67 5.72
C TRP A 526 24.54 26.71 7.24
N GLN A 527 23.49 26.05 7.73
CA GLN A 527 23.26 25.80 9.16
C GLN A 527 23.62 24.36 9.50
N THR A 528 23.89 24.07 10.79
CA THR A 528 24.22 22.73 11.26
C THR A 528 23.33 22.34 12.43
N LEU A 529 22.63 21.22 12.29
CA LEU A 529 21.90 20.53 13.36
C LEU A 529 22.76 19.38 13.89
N ARG A 530 22.90 19.29 15.22
CA ARG A 530 23.62 18.19 15.88
C ARG A 530 22.69 17.46 16.83
N SER A 531 22.88 16.14 16.94
CA SER A 531 22.16 15.33 17.93
C SER A 531 22.44 15.80 19.36
N PRO A 532 21.43 15.88 20.23
CA PRO A 532 21.64 16.00 21.66
C PRO A 532 22.26 14.72 22.25
N HIS A 533 22.85 14.84 23.43
CA HIS A 533 23.35 13.69 24.19
C HIS A 533 22.20 12.92 24.85
N GLY A 534 22.24 11.59 24.79
CA GLY A 534 21.28 10.71 25.44
C GLY A 534 21.08 9.42 24.65
N LYS A 535 20.84 8.32 25.37
CA LYS A 535 20.62 6.98 24.78
C LYS A 535 19.14 6.63 24.67
N ASP A 536 18.34 7.14 25.61
CA ASP A 536 16.90 6.87 25.72
C ASP A 536 16.08 8.12 25.42
N ILE A 537 16.44 8.80 24.33
CA ILE A 537 15.77 10.01 23.86
C ILE A 537 15.21 9.78 22.47
N GLN A 538 14.11 10.46 22.17
CA GLN A 538 13.60 10.55 20.82
C GLN A 538 13.36 12.01 20.50
N CYS A 539 13.96 12.49 19.43
CA CYS A 539 13.90 13.90 19.05
C CYS A 539 13.32 14.06 17.66
N PHE A 540 12.54 15.12 17.48
CA PHE A 540 11.92 15.46 16.20
C PHE A 540 12.25 16.90 15.83
N TRP A 541 12.70 17.13 14.60
CA TRP A 541 12.83 18.47 14.04
C TRP A 541 12.05 18.58 12.75
N ARG A 542 11.49 19.77 12.52
CA ARG A 542 10.96 20.19 11.21
C ARG A 542 11.85 21.32 10.71
N ILE A 543 12.46 21.15 9.56
CA ILE A 543 13.28 22.19 8.92
C ILE A 543 12.51 22.70 7.71
N SER A 544 12.12 23.97 7.73
CA SER A 544 11.29 24.60 6.71
C SER A 544 12.05 25.67 5.93
N ALA A 545 11.76 25.77 4.64
CA ALA A 545 12.15 26.85 3.76
C ALA A 545 10.90 27.66 3.37
N ASN A 546 11.13 28.87 2.86
CA ASN A 546 10.04 29.71 2.34
C ASN A 546 9.33 29.00 1.18
N GLU A 547 8.06 29.34 0.96
CA GLU A 547 7.27 28.83 -0.17
C GLU A 547 7.99 29.12 -1.50
N GLY A 548 7.95 28.16 -2.42
CA GLY A 548 8.71 28.19 -3.67
C GLY A 548 10.20 27.84 -3.54
N SER A 549 10.73 27.61 -2.33
CA SER A 549 12.09 27.11 -2.09
C SER A 549 12.09 25.67 -1.56
N ARG A 550 13.23 25.00 -1.65
CA ARG A 550 13.47 23.63 -1.16
C ARG A 550 14.59 23.62 -0.13
N VAL A 551 14.68 22.56 0.67
CA VAL A 551 15.76 22.37 1.65
C VAL A 551 16.81 21.44 1.04
N ARG A 552 18.03 21.95 0.86
CA ARG A 552 19.20 21.14 0.51
C ARG A 552 19.93 20.76 1.79
N PHE A 553 20.29 19.49 1.95
CA PHE A 553 20.94 19.01 3.17
C PHE A 553 21.99 17.93 2.92
N ARG A 554 22.91 17.78 3.88
CA ARG A 554 23.96 16.76 3.91
C ARG A 554 24.15 16.20 5.31
N LEU A 555 24.04 14.88 5.45
CA LEU A 555 24.43 14.19 6.67
C LEU A 555 25.96 14.15 6.76
N SER A 556 26.54 15.05 7.55
CA SER A 556 27.98 15.31 7.58
C SER A 556 28.73 14.38 8.52
N ASP A 557 28.11 13.99 9.62
CA ASP A 557 28.67 13.05 10.60
C ASP A 557 27.56 12.17 11.18
N GLY A 558 27.89 10.95 11.55
CA GLY A 558 26.93 9.95 11.97
C GLY A 558 27.63 8.72 12.55
N GLU A 559 27.44 8.46 13.83
CA GLU A 559 27.95 7.28 14.52
C GLU A 559 26.75 6.54 15.09
N PHE A 560 26.44 5.39 14.49
CA PHE A 560 25.31 4.54 14.84
C PHE A 560 25.75 3.08 14.74
N PRO A 561 25.24 2.18 15.61
CA PRO A 561 25.45 0.75 15.44
C PRO A 561 24.80 0.23 14.16
N CYS A 562 25.51 -0.66 13.49
CA CYS A 562 25.07 -1.24 12.24
C CYS A 562 24.05 -2.35 12.42
N SER A 563 22.91 -2.20 11.75
CA SER A 563 21.85 -3.22 11.66
C SER A 563 21.01 -2.99 10.41
N TYR A 564 20.45 -4.06 9.83
CA TYR A 564 19.40 -3.92 8.82
C TYR A 564 18.13 -3.37 9.48
N GLY A 565 17.30 -2.63 8.72
CA GLY A 565 16.14 -1.91 9.27
C GLY A 565 16.46 -0.72 10.18
N CYS A 566 17.73 -0.58 10.59
CA CYS A 566 18.26 0.34 11.59
C CYS A 566 17.45 0.39 12.89
N GLN A 567 17.92 -0.26 13.95
CA GLN A 567 17.32 -0.12 15.29
C GLN A 567 17.66 1.23 15.95
N SER A 568 18.86 1.76 15.70
CA SER A 568 19.34 3.07 16.15
C SER A 568 19.67 3.95 14.95
N TYR A 569 19.03 5.11 14.78
CA TYR A 569 19.14 5.87 13.53
C TYR A 569 18.88 7.37 13.66
N VAL A 570 19.30 8.07 12.60
CA VAL A 570 18.66 9.31 12.16
C VAL A 570 17.86 9.03 10.89
N GLU A 571 16.56 9.36 10.90
CA GLU A 571 15.66 9.27 9.75
C GLU A 571 15.44 10.67 9.20
N ILE A 572 15.49 10.80 7.86
CA ILE A 572 15.21 12.05 7.19
C ILE A 572 14.07 11.86 6.18
N LYS A 573 12.91 12.40 6.53
CA LYS A 573 11.76 12.48 5.61
C LYS A 573 11.91 13.75 4.77
N HIS A 574 12.17 13.56 3.49
CA HIS A 574 12.42 14.65 2.55
C HIS A 574 11.56 14.56 1.28
N LYS A 575 10.72 13.53 1.17
CA LYS A 575 9.77 13.35 0.08
C LYS A 575 8.52 14.17 0.35
N LEU A 576 7.76 14.47 -0.71
CA LEU A 576 6.53 15.25 -0.61
C LEU A 576 5.46 14.54 0.23
N ASP A 577 5.37 13.21 0.10
CA ASP A 577 4.47 12.39 0.90
C ASP A 577 5.10 12.05 2.25
N ILE A 578 4.71 12.81 3.28
CA ILE A 578 5.23 12.65 4.64
C ILE A 578 4.81 11.35 5.33
N ARG A 579 3.83 10.62 4.78
CA ARG A 579 3.39 9.32 5.30
C ARG A 579 4.46 8.23 5.12
N LEU A 580 5.34 8.38 4.13
CA LEU A 580 6.39 7.42 3.82
C LEU A 580 7.50 7.43 4.88
N THR A 581 8.08 6.27 5.15
CA THR A 581 9.30 6.20 5.95
C THR A 581 10.44 6.95 5.24
N GLY A 582 11.15 7.80 5.98
CA GLY A 582 12.32 8.49 5.47
C GLY A 582 13.49 7.53 5.31
N PHE A 583 14.58 7.98 4.68
CA PHE A 583 15.78 7.15 4.68
C PHE A 583 16.40 7.16 6.08
N ARG A 584 16.80 5.99 6.58
CA ARG A 584 17.39 5.80 7.91
C ARG A 584 18.87 5.53 7.77
N SER A 585 19.68 6.32 8.45
CA SER A 585 21.13 6.16 8.47
C SER A 585 21.58 5.57 9.80
N CYS A 586 22.09 4.33 9.77
CA CYS A 586 22.77 3.67 10.90
C CYS A 586 24.12 3.02 10.55
N CYS A 587 24.52 3.03 9.26
CA CYS A 587 25.81 2.53 8.75
C CYS A 587 26.24 3.34 7.53
N TYR A 588 25.35 3.34 6.54
CA TYR A 588 25.57 3.93 5.25
C TYR A 588 25.23 5.41 5.33
N ARG A 589 26.21 6.24 4.97
CA ARG A 589 26.05 7.68 4.89
C ARG A 589 25.99 8.08 3.42
N PRO A 590 24.87 8.67 2.96
CA PRO A 590 24.85 9.30 1.65
C PRO A 590 25.92 10.39 1.61
N LYS A 591 26.88 10.28 0.69
CA LYS A 591 27.97 11.27 0.55
C LYS A 591 27.52 12.55 -0.17
N GLU A 592 26.38 12.47 -0.86
CA GLU A 592 25.86 13.53 -1.70
C GLU A 592 24.83 14.39 -0.97
N ASP A 593 24.71 15.63 -1.42
CA ASP A 593 23.64 16.50 -0.98
C ASP A 593 22.30 15.97 -1.48
N THR A 594 21.29 16.05 -0.63
CA THR A 594 19.92 15.73 -1.01
C THR A 594 19.10 17.01 -1.02
N LEU A 595 18.27 17.15 -2.05
CA LEU A 595 17.27 18.21 -2.15
C LEU A 595 15.91 17.61 -1.77
N SER A 596 15.20 18.23 -0.83
CA SER A 596 13.84 17.81 -0.42
C SER A 596 12.84 18.04 -1.53
N ASP A 597 11.83 17.20 -1.73
CA ASP A 597 10.80 17.39 -2.78
C ASP A 597 9.95 18.64 -2.56
N GLY A 598 9.61 18.93 -1.30
CA GLY A 598 8.90 20.14 -0.89
C GLY A 598 9.78 21.17 -0.20
N ASN A 599 9.14 22.14 0.45
CA ASN A 599 9.80 23.19 1.23
C ASN A 599 10.13 22.80 2.67
N GLN A 600 9.93 21.55 3.07
CA GLN A 600 10.23 21.10 4.43
C GLN A 600 10.81 19.69 4.46
N ILE A 601 11.61 19.41 5.50
CA ILE A 601 12.06 18.07 5.86
C ILE A 601 11.82 17.80 7.34
N PHE A 602 11.70 16.53 7.70
CA PHE A 602 11.63 16.08 9.08
C PHE A 602 12.86 15.25 9.41
N VAL A 603 13.46 15.54 10.55
CA VAL A 603 14.62 14.81 11.09
C VAL A 603 14.17 14.12 12.36
N ILE A 604 14.28 12.80 12.40
CA ILE A 604 13.86 11.98 13.52
C ILE A 604 15.09 11.24 14.05
N TYR A 605 15.42 11.45 15.31
CA TYR A 605 16.59 10.85 15.93
C TYR A 605 16.18 9.87 17.02
N ARG A 606 16.70 8.65 16.94
CA ARG A 606 16.40 7.56 17.87
C ARG A 606 17.65 6.73 18.12
N PRO A 607 18.36 6.92 19.26
CA PRO A 607 19.53 6.14 19.62
C PRO A 607 19.20 4.73 20.13
N ASN A 608 17.97 4.50 20.61
CA ASN A 608 17.48 3.19 21.07
C ASN A 608 18.42 2.50 22.10
N GLY A 609 18.77 3.20 23.18
CA GLY A 609 19.65 2.67 24.23
C GLY A 609 21.14 2.63 23.86
N ARG A 610 21.51 3.06 22.65
CA ARG A 610 22.90 3.06 22.16
C ARG A 610 23.52 4.45 22.19
N THR A 611 24.84 4.51 22.32
CA THR A 611 25.57 5.75 22.06
C THR A 611 25.51 6.02 20.57
N ALA A 612 24.83 7.07 20.17
CA ALA A 612 24.79 7.51 18.78
C ALA A 612 24.93 9.03 18.69
N ARG A 613 25.31 9.52 17.51
CA ARG A 613 25.33 10.96 17.20
C ARG A 613 25.16 11.20 15.72
N PHE A 614 24.64 12.37 15.36
CA PHE A 614 24.65 12.84 13.99
C PHE A 614 24.92 14.34 13.89
N SER A 615 25.38 14.76 12.72
CA SER A 615 25.49 16.15 12.31
C SER A 615 24.90 16.31 10.92
N LEU A 616 23.87 17.13 10.79
CA LEU A 616 23.17 17.43 9.54
C LEU A 616 23.41 18.89 9.18
N ARG A 617 23.94 19.15 7.99
CA ARG A 617 24.03 20.50 7.43
C ARG A 617 22.84 20.74 6.51
N PHE A 618 22.26 21.93 6.55
CA PHE A 618 21.12 22.29 5.70
C PHE A 618 21.20 23.76 5.25
N ILE A 619 20.56 24.05 4.12
CA ILE A 619 20.48 25.37 3.48
C ILE A 619 19.21 25.46 2.64
N ARG A 620 18.67 26.67 2.49
CA ARG A 620 17.60 26.98 1.53
C ARG A 620 18.15 27.02 0.12
N GLN A 621 17.51 26.29 -0.78
CA GLN A 621 17.78 26.29 -2.21
C GLN A 621 16.55 26.86 -2.93
N LEU A 622 16.75 27.90 -3.73
CA LEU A 622 15.72 28.43 -4.63
C LEU A 622 15.45 27.44 -5.77
#